data_AF-A0A060BZ46-F1
#
_entry.id   AF-A0A060BZ46-F1
#
_cell.length_a   1.000
_cell.length_b   1.000
_cell.length_c   1.000
_cell.angle_alpha   90.00
_cell.angle_beta   90.00
_cell.angle_gamma   90.00
#
_symmetry.space_group_name_H-M   'P 1'
#
loop_
_entity.id
_entity.type
_entity.pdbx_description
1 polymer ?
#
loop_
_entity_poly.entity_id
_entity_poly.type
_entity_poly.pdbx_seq_one_letter_code
_entity_poly.pdbx_strand_id
1 'polypeptide(L)'
;RLRALGFNAVRLHHLDTLPGPADAAQPRSVLTPGPYPSFNANAISRLRGLINALRAEGIYVDLNLRVGYIFRPQVDGVATYEPARMKRPIATPIVVYDKRMRALQQQYARELIDRLGLADDPALAMVEINNESSLLAAWQR
;
A
#
# COMPACT_ATOMS: atom_id res chain seq x y z
N ARG A 1 -16.00 16.43 -10.17
CA ARG A 1 -17.11 16.20 -9.20
C ARG A 1 -16.66 16.46 -7.76
N LEU A 2 -15.63 15.78 -7.25
CA LEU A 2 -15.12 15.99 -5.88
C LEU A 2 -14.78 17.46 -5.57
N ARG A 3 -14.04 18.13 -6.47
CA ARG A 3 -13.67 19.54 -6.31
C ARG A 3 -14.88 20.46 -6.12
N ALA A 4 -15.92 20.26 -6.95
CA ALA A 4 -17.15 21.05 -6.91
C ALA A 4 -17.95 20.82 -5.60
N LEU A 5 -17.75 19.69 -4.94
CA LEU A 5 -18.33 19.38 -3.62
C LEU A 5 -17.48 19.89 -2.46
N GLY A 6 -16.37 20.58 -2.71
CA GLY A 6 -15.50 21.16 -1.69
C GLY A 6 -14.43 20.23 -1.12
N PHE A 7 -14.31 19.00 -1.62
CA PHE A 7 -13.21 18.12 -1.22
C PHE A 7 -11.87 18.67 -1.71
N ASN A 8 -10.86 18.61 -0.84
CA ASN A 8 -9.49 19.05 -1.12
C ASN A 8 -8.47 17.90 -1.04
N ALA A 9 -8.84 16.71 -0.56
CA ALA A 9 -7.94 15.57 -0.49
C ALA A 9 -8.69 14.23 -0.71
N VAL A 10 -7.96 13.21 -1.18
CA VAL A 10 -8.43 11.83 -1.31
C VAL A 10 -7.42 10.88 -0.67
N ARG A 11 -7.91 10.00 0.20
CA ARG A 11 -7.14 8.90 0.79
C ARG A 11 -7.20 7.68 -0.11
N LEU A 12 -6.03 7.23 -0.56
CA LEU A 12 -5.88 6.05 -1.40
C LEU A 12 -5.56 4.85 -0.54
N HIS A 13 -6.43 3.84 -0.58
CA HIS A 13 -6.45 2.73 0.37
C HIS A 13 -6.41 1.37 -0.35
N HIS A 14 -5.97 0.32 0.35
CA HIS A 14 -5.89 -1.06 -0.15
C HIS A 14 -5.03 -1.28 -1.41
N LEU A 15 -4.05 -0.40 -1.68
CA LEU A 15 -3.19 -0.49 -2.87
C LEU A 15 -2.41 -1.81 -2.96
N ASP A 16 -2.03 -2.36 -1.81
CA ASP A 16 -1.21 -3.57 -1.63
C ASP A 16 -2.03 -4.87 -1.53
N THR A 17 -3.37 -4.77 -1.58
CA THR A 17 -4.28 -5.87 -1.26
C THR A 17 -4.57 -6.75 -2.48
N LEU A 18 -4.62 -8.07 -2.30
CA LEU A 18 -4.90 -9.06 -3.35
C LEU A 18 -3.98 -8.96 -4.59
N PRO A 19 -2.64 -9.16 -4.45
CA PRO A 19 -1.72 -9.20 -5.58
C PRO A 19 -2.17 -10.18 -6.67
N GLY A 20 -2.08 -9.77 -7.93
CA GLY A 20 -2.54 -10.54 -9.09
C GLY A 20 -1.52 -10.60 -10.22
N PRO A 21 -1.78 -11.40 -11.27
CA PRO A 21 -0.84 -11.58 -12.40
C PRO A 21 -0.30 -10.25 -12.93
N ALA A 22 0.97 -10.25 -13.35
CA ALA A 22 1.67 -9.04 -13.79
C ALA A 22 1.05 -8.41 -15.05
N ASP A 23 0.40 -9.22 -15.87
CA ASP A 23 -0.25 -8.88 -17.14
C ASP A 23 -1.76 -8.65 -17.01
N ALA A 24 -2.32 -8.65 -15.79
CA ALA A 24 -3.74 -8.43 -15.58
C ALA A 24 -4.20 -7.09 -16.20
N ALA A 25 -5.23 -7.15 -17.06
CA ALA A 25 -5.82 -5.96 -17.69
C ALA A 25 -6.54 -5.06 -16.67
N GLN A 26 -7.08 -5.65 -15.61
CA GLN A 26 -7.73 -4.96 -14.49
C GLN A 26 -7.10 -5.40 -13.17
N PRO A 27 -5.89 -4.90 -12.85
CA PRO A 27 -5.20 -5.29 -11.64
C PRO A 27 -5.94 -4.74 -10.41
N ARG A 28 -6.05 -5.57 -9.37
CA ARG A 28 -6.68 -5.23 -8.08
C ARG A 28 -5.69 -4.67 -7.05
N SER A 29 -4.40 -4.79 -7.34
CA SER A 29 -3.29 -4.38 -6.50
C SER A 29 -2.21 -3.70 -7.35
N VAL A 30 -1.44 -2.81 -6.73
CA VAL A 30 -0.19 -2.33 -7.32
C VAL A 30 0.90 -3.41 -7.32
N LEU A 31 0.71 -4.49 -6.56
CA LEU A 31 1.65 -5.59 -6.41
C LEU A 31 1.29 -6.81 -7.26
N THR A 32 2.29 -7.60 -7.61
CA THR A 32 2.17 -8.94 -8.20
C THR A 32 2.46 -10.03 -7.16
N PRO A 33 2.17 -11.31 -7.47
CA PRO A 33 2.61 -12.45 -6.67
C PRO A 33 4.13 -12.68 -6.65
N GLY A 34 4.95 -11.88 -7.34
CA GLY A 34 6.40 -11.98 -7.29
C GLY A 34 6.99 -11.62 -5.91
N PRO A 35 8.32 -11.66 -5.75
CA PRO A 35 8.99 -11.24 -4.53
C PRO A 35 8.59 -9.82 -4.12
N TYR A 36 8.21 -9.61 -2.86
CA TYR A 36 7.80 -8.28 -2.42
C TYR A 36 9.00 -7.31 -2.32
N PRO A 37 8.88 -6.06 -2.82
CA PRO A 37 7.81 -5.57 -3.68
C PRO A 37 8.07 -5.90 -5.16
N SER A 38 7.07 -6.50 -5.83
CA SER A 38 7.04 -6.63 -7.29
C SER A 38 5.80 -5.91 -7.78
N PHE A 39 5.94 -4.97 -8.72
CA PHE A 39 4.85 -4.07 -9.11
C PHE A 39 4.16 -4.49 -10.40
N ASN A 40 2.84 -4.34 -10.44
CA ASN A 40 2.05 -4.48 -11.66
C ASN A 40 2.09 -3.16 -12.46
N ALA A 41 2.68 -3.19 -13.66
CA ALA A 41 2.88 -1.98 -14.47
C ALA A 41 1.57 -1.29 -14.87
N ASN A 42 0.52 -2.06 -15.19
CA ASN A 42 -0.80 -1.52 -15.51
C ASN A 42 -1.43 -0.81 -14.30
N ALA A 43 -1.29 -1.38 -13.10
CA ALA A 43 -1.80 -0.77 -11.88
C ALA A 43 -1.11 0.56 -11.58
N ILE A 44 0.22 0.61 -11.70
CA ILE A 44 1.02 1.83 -11.53
C ILE A 44 0.58 2.89 -12.55
N SER A 45 0.47 2.54 -13.83
CA SER A 45 0.06 3.48 -14.88
C SER A 45 -1.33 4.08 -14.60
N ARG A 46 -2.31 3.24 -14.23
CA ARG A 46 -3.66 3.69 -13.89
C ARG A 46 -3.68 4.58 -12.65
N LEU A 47 -2.92 4.22 -11.62
CA LEU A 47 -2.84 4.99 -10.38
C LEU A 47 -2.20 6.36 -10.61
N ARG A 48 -1.13 6.44 -11.42
CA ARG A 48 -0.55 7.71 -11.85
C ARG A 48 -1.56 8.56 -12.60
N GLY A 49 -2.32 7.97 -13.52
CA GLY A 49 -3.39 8.65 -14.24
C GLY A 49 -4.44 9.27 -13.30
N LEU A 50 -4.89 8.52 -12.28
CA LEU A 50 -5.81 9.02 -11.26
C LEU A 50 -5.20 10.19 -10.47
N ILE A 51 -3.97 10.03 -9.98
CA ILE A 51 -3.28 11.05 -9.19
C ILE A 51 -3.07 12.32 -10.00
N ASN A 52 -2.67 12.20 -11.27
CA ASN A 52 -2.53 13.34 -12.18
C ASN A 52 -3.86 14.08 -12.37
N ALA A 53 -4.97 13.35 -12.49
CA ALA A 53 -6.29 13.95 -12.60
C ALA A 53 -6.72 14.66 -11.30
N LEU A 54 -6.42 14.09 -10.13
CA LEU A 54 -6.67 14.75 -8.84
C LEU A 54 -5.83 16.03 -8.69
N ARG A 55 -4.54 15.94 -9.04
CA ARG A 55 -3.61 17.08 -9.04
C ARG A 55 -4.08 18.21 -9.94
N ALA A 56 -4.53 17.91 -11.15
CA ALA A 56 -5.03 18.91 -12.10
C ALA A 56 -6.24 19.69 -11.55
N GLU A 57 -7.00 19.07 -10.65
CA GLU A 57 -8.16 19.66 -9.98
C GLU A 57 -7.80 20.32 -8.62
N GLY A 58 -6.51 20.36 -8.25
CA GLY A 58 -6.05 20.88 -6.98
C GLY A 58 -6.46 20.04 -5.77
N ILE A 59 -6.66 18.73 -5.96
CA ILE A 59 -7.00 17.78 -4.90
C ILE A 59 -5.73 17.02 -4.50
N TYR A 60 -5.41 17.09 -3.21
CA TYR A 60 -4.29 16.39 -2.60
C TYR A 60 -4.55 14.89 -2.45
N VAL A 61 -3.47 14.14 -2.24
CA VAL A 61 -3.47 12.70 -2.05
C VAL A 61 -2.86 12.36 -0.70
N ASP A 62 -3.57 11.51 0.03
CA ASP A 62 -3.05 10.77 1.17
C ASP A 62 -2.79 9.32 0.73
N LEU A 63 -1.53 8.91 0.77
CA LEU A 63 -1.08 7.62 0.29
C LEU A 63 -0.94 6.63 1.46
N ASN A 64 -1.93 5.74 1.59
CA ASN A 64 -1.88 4.69 2.60
C ASN A 64 -1.23 3.42 2.04
N LEU A 65 -0.01 3.15 2.50
CA LEU A 65 0.91 2.19 1.90
C LEU A 65 0.56 0.75 2.25
N ARG A 66 0.63 0.39 3.54
CA ARG A 66 0.37 -0.97 4.00
C ARG A 66 -1.06 -1.04 4.52
N VAL A 67 -1.84 -1.92 3.90
CA VAL A 67 -3.20 -2.22 4.35
C VAL A 67 -3.36 -3.73 4.41
N GLY A 68 -3.53 -4.38 3.26
CA GLY A 68 -4.01 -5.75 3.12
C GLY A 68 -2.96 -6.77 2.72
N TYR A 69 -1.71 -6.37 2.49
CA TYR A 69 -0.67 -7.33 2.15
C TYR A 69 -0.39 -8.26 3.34
N ILE A 70 -0.38 -9.56 3.05
CA ILE A 70 0.01 -10.62 3.98
C ILE A 70 1.38 -11.11 3.51
N PHE A 71 2.41 -10.93 4.34
CA PHE A 71 3.74 -11.45 4.04
C PHE A 71 3.74 -12.97 3.95
N ARG A 72 4.43 -13.48 2.94
CA ARG A 72 4.56 -14.89 2.61
C ARG A 72 5.99 -15.32 2.98
N PRO A 73 6.17 -16.13 4.03
CA PRO A 73 7.51 -16.47 4.56
C PRO A 73 8.52 -16.89 3.49
N GLN A 74 8.12 -17.80 2.60
CA GLN A 74 9.01 -18.36 1.58
C GLN A 74 9.31 -17.40 0.44
N VAL A 75 8.39 -16.49 0.10
CA VAL A 75 8.54 -15.56 -1.04
C VAL A 75 9.22 -14.27 -0.62
N ASP A 76 8.88 -13.75 0.56
CA ASP A 76 9.34 -12.45 1.04
C ASP A 76 10.56 -12.58 1.97
N GLY A 77 10.91 -13.81 2.35
CA GLY A 77 12.08 -14.12 3.19
C GLY A 77 11.90 -13.64 4.62
N VAL A 78 10.69 -13.74 5.16
CA VAL A 78 10.35 -13.40 6.56
C VAL A 78 10.25 -14.67 7.40
N ALA A 79 10.35 -14.53 8.73
CA ALA A 79 10.15 -15.66 9.63
C ALA A 79 8.77 -16.32 9.41
N THR A 80 8.71 -17.64 9.56
CA THR A 80 7.43 -18.37 9.49
C THR A 80 6.48 -17.85 10.55
N TYR A 81 5.28 -17.48 10.13
CA TYR A 81 4.19 -17.08 11.02
C TYR A 81 2.86 -17.54 10.43
N GLU A 82 1.84 -17.63 11.27
CA GLU A 82 0.53 -18.17 10.91
C GLU A 82 -0.50 -17.02 10.82
N PRO A 83 -0.54 -16.24 9.72
CA PRO A 83 -1.49 -15.13 9.59
C PRO A 83 -2.94 -15.60 9.73
N ALA A 84 -3.26 -16.81 9.26
CA ALA A 84 -4.59 -17.40 9.35
C ALA A 84 -5.06 -17.67 10.79
N ARG A 85 -4.13 -17.81 11.75
CA ARG A 85 -4.46 -17.97 13.18
C ARG A 85 -4.75 -16.64 13.88
N MET A 86 -4.45 -15.52 13.24
CA MET A 86 -4.71 -14.20 13.80
C MET A 86 -6.16 -13.80 13.55
N LYS A 87 -6.85 -13.28 14.57
CA LYS A 87 -8.22 -12.74 14.43
C LYS A 87 -8.33 -11.65 13.36
N ARG A 88 -7.24 -10.92 13.12
CA ARG A 88 -7.11 -9.89 12.07
C ARG A 88 -5.79 -10.09 11.29
N PRO A 89 -5.76 -10.97 10.28
CA PRO A 89 -4.54 -11.27 9.52
C PRO A 89 -3.98 -10.02 8.81
N ILE A 90 -4.87 -9.16 8.35
CA ILE A 90 -4.57 -7.92 7.65
C ILE A 90 -3.98 -6.87 8.61
N ALA A 91 -4.53 -6.71 9.80
CA ALA A 91 -4.03 -5.78 10.82
C ALA A 91 -3.00 -6.44 11.76
N THR A 92 -2.22 -7.40 11.24
CA THR A 92 -1.27 -8.14 12.09
C THR A 92 -0.25 -7.19 12.75
N PRO A 93 -0.05 -7.26 14.08
CA PRO A 93 0.87 -6.36 14.77
C PRO A 93 2.35 -6.69 14.48
N ILE A 94 2.66 -7.91 14.03
CA ILE A 94 4.05 -8.38 13.89
C ILE A 94 4.84 -7.54 12.87
N VAL A 95 4.19 -7.01 11.84
CA VAL A 95 4.84 -6.23 10.78
C VAL A 95 5.45 -4.92 11.29
N VAL A 96 4.99 -4.46 12.46
CA VAL A 96 5.48 -3.23 13.10
C VAL A 96 6.81 -3.47 13.80
N TYR A 97 7.12 -4.72 14.17
CA TYR A 97 8.29 -5.07 14.98
C TYR A 97 9.32 -5.91 14.21
N ASP A 98 8.87 -6.76 13.29
CA ASP A 98 9.77 -7.63 12.53
C ASP A 98 10.70 -6.81 11.62
N LYS A 99 12.01 -6.99 11.82
CA LYS A 99 13.04 -6.19 11.13
C LYS A 99 12.97 -6.36 9.61
N ARG A 100 12.72 -7.58 9.14
CA ARG A 100 12.66 -7.87 7.70
C ARG A 100 11.39 -7.29 7.08
N MET A 101 10.23 -7.49 7.71
CA MET A 101 8.96 -6.93 7.24
C MET A 101 9.02 -5.40 7.19
N ARG A 102 9.67 -4.75 8.16
CA ARG A 102 9.88 -3.29 8.14
C ARG A 102 10.82 -2.85 7.01
N ALA A 103 11.90 -3.59 6.77
CA ALA A 103 12.82 -3.29 5.66
C ALA A 103 12.10 -3.39 4.31
N LEU A 104 11.27 -4.43 4.14
CA LEU A 104 10.41 -4.60 2.97
C LEU A 104 9.41 -3.45 2.82
N GLN A 105 8.71 -3.06 3.89
CA GLN A 105 7.79 -1.91 3.86
C GLN A 105 8.50 -0.61 3.45
N GLN A 106 9.72 -0.38 3.93
CA GLN A 106 10.51 0.79 3.53
C GLN A 106 10.90 0.74 2.06
N GLN A 107 11.31 -0.43 1.55
CA GLN A 107 11.62 -0.63 0.15
C GLN A 107 10.38 -0.37 -0.72
N TYR A 108 9.24 -0.95 -0.36
CA TYR A 108 7.96 -0.74 -1.04
C TYR A 108 7.54 0.73 -1.04
N ALA A 109 7.67 1.43 0.09
CA ALA A 109 7.35 2.85 0.20
C ALA A 109 8.16 3.69 -0.79
N ARG A 110 9.50 3.52 -0.79
CA ARG A 110 10.40 4.26 -1.70
C ARG A 110 10.08 3.94 -3.16
N GLU A 111 10.06 2.67 -3.52
CA GLU A 111 9.84 2.26 -4.90
C GLU A 111 8.45 2.65 -5.43
N LEU A 112 7.40 2.57 -4.61
CA LEU A 112 6.07 3.00 -5.03
C LEU A 112 6.01 4.50 -5.26
N ILE A 113 6.52 5.31 -4.32
CA ILE A 113 6.54 6.77 -4.42
C ILE A 113 7.34 7.20 -5.65
N ASP A 114 8.51 6.60 -5.89
CA ASP A 114 9.35 6.88 -7.06
C ASP A 114 8.65 6.52 -8.37
N ARG A 115 8.03 5.32 -8.45
CA ARG A 115 7.29 4.87 -9.64
C ARG A 115 6.07 5.72 -9.93
N LEU A 116 5.42 6.25 -8.89
CA LEU A 116 4.32 7.19 -9.04
C LEU A 116 4.81 8.59 -9.43
N GLY A 117 6.07 8.92 -9.14
CA GLY A 117 6.66 10.24 -9.38
C GLY A 117 6.22 11.26 -8.33
N LEU A 118 6.05 10.82 -7.07
CA LEU A 118 5.46 11.62 -6.00
C LEU A 118 6.49 12.23 -5.03
N ALA A 119 7.78 11.89 -5.14
CA ALA A 119 8.80 12.28 -4.15
C ALA A 119 8.85 13.79 -3.88
N ASP A 120 8.74 14.61 -4.94
CA ASP A 120 8.72 16.08 -4.88
C ASP A 120 7.39 16.64 -5.43
N ASP A 121 6.34 15.81 -5.52
CA ASP A 121 5.04 16.26 -6.02
C ASP A 121 4.22 16.87 -4.87
N PRO A 122 3.88 18.18 -4.91
CA PRO A 122 3.09 18.81 -3.86
C PRO A 122 1.66 18.24 -3.75
N ALA A 123 1.20 17.46 -4.75
CA ALA A 123 -0.07 16.74 -4.64
C ALA A 123 -0.04 15.65 -3.56
N LEU A 124 1.14 15.12 -3.19
CA LEU A 124 1.27 14.18 -2.07
C LEU A 124 1.28 14.94 -0.74
N ALA A 125 0.14 14.96 -0.05
CA ALA A 125 0.01 15.67 1.23
C ALA A 125 0.36 14.80 2.44
N MET A 126 0.14 13.48 2.36
CA MET A 126 0.37 12.58 3.49
C MET A 126 0.78 11.19 3.02
N VAL A 127 1.63 10.54 3.81
CA VAL A 127 2.01 9.14 3.66
C VAL A 127 1.70 8.40 4.95
N GLU A 128 0.75 7.48 4.90
CA GLU A 128 0.44 6.59 6.02
C GLU A 128 1.18 5.25 5.86
N ILE A 129 2.10 4.96 6.78
CA ILE A 129 2.95 3.77 6.73
C ILE A 129 2.21 2.45 6.96
N ASN A 130 1.21 2.44 7.84
CA ASN A 130 0.47 1.25 8.24
C ASN A 130 -0.96 1.61 8.61
N ASN A 131 -1.93 0.91 8.01
CA ASN A 131 -3.33 1.03 8.42
C ASN A 131 -3.61 0.19 9.68
N GLU A 132 -4.11 0.83 10.74
CA GLU A 132 -4.73 0.21 11.92
C GLU A 132 -3.97 -0.97 12.55
N SER A 133 -2.64 -0.99 12.42
CA SER A 133 -1.80 -2.06 12.95
C SER A 133 -1.40 -1.72 14.37
N SER A 134 -2.05 -2.34 15.36
CA SER A 134 -1.82 -2.06 16.79
C SER A 134 -1.62 -3.34 17.59
N LEU A 135 -0.49 -3.41 18.33
CA LEU A 135 -0.20 -4.50 19.25
C LEU A 135 -1.21 -4.55 20.40
N LEU A 136 -1.53 -3.39 20.99
CA LEU A 136 -2.48 -3.32 22.10
C LEU A 136 -3.87 -3.81 21.66
N ALA A 137 -4.33 -3.36 20.49
CA ALA A 137 -5.61 -3.80 19.95
C ALA A 137 -5.62 -5.30 19.62
N ALA A 138 -4.49 -5.86 19.19
CA ALA A 138 -4.35 -7.28 18.92
C ALA A 138 -4.27 -8.14 20.19
N TRP A 139 -3.71 -7.61 21.28
CA TRP A 139 -3.60 -8.31 22.56
C TRP A 139 -4.91 -8.31 23.35
N GLN A 140 -5.66 -7.20 23.33
CA GLN A 140 -6.91 -7.06 24.08
C GLN A 140 -8.10 -7.81 23.45
N ARG A 141 -8.04 -8.17 22.17
CA ARG A 141 -9.21 -8.62 21.39
C ARG A 141 -9.27 -10.12 21.11
#